data_AF-A0A2T6AR80-F1
#
_entry.id   AF-A0A2T6AR80-F1
#
_cell.length_a   1.000
_cell.length_b   1.000
_cell.length_c   1.000
_cell.angle_alpha   90.00
_cell.angle_beta   90.00
_cell.angle_gamma   90.00
#
_symmetry.space_group_name_H-M   'P 1'
#
loop_
_entity.id
_entity.type
_entity.pdbx_description
1 polymer ?
#
loop_
_entity_poly.entity_id
_entity_poly.type
_entity_poly.pdbx_seq_one_letter_code
_entity_poly.pdbx_strand_id
1 'polypeptide(L)' 'MERVPRVLVTEEAKKVIDRLREAHGELMFHQSGGCCDGSSPMCFRKGEFRTGLSDVRLGEIHGCDFYMSRSQ' A
#
# COMPACT_ATOMS: atom_id res chain seq x y z
N MET A 1 20.24 15.19 -5.35
CA MET A 1 20.13 13.75 -5.62
C MET A 1 18.68 13.36 -5.50
N GLU A 2 18.07 12.92 -6.59
CA GLU A 2 16.73 12.37 -6.60
C GLU A 2 16.77 10.99 -5.92
N ARG A 3 15.90 10.77 -4.93
CA ARG A 3 15.84 9.47 -4.23
C ARG A 3 15.00 8.52 -5.08
N VAL A 4 15.51 7.31 -5.32
CA VAL A 4 14.77 6.26 -6.01
C VAL A 4 13.48 5.95 -5.23
N PRO A 5 12.30 5.98 -5.87
CA PRO A 5 11.05 5.59 -5.24
C PRO A 5 11.13 4.16 -4.72
N ARG A 6 10.69 3.93 -3.48
CA ARG A 6 10.70 2.60 -2.85
C ARG A 6 9.51 1.73 -3.26
N VAL A 7 8.48 2.35 -3.82
CA VAL A 7 7.26 1.70 -4.31
C VAL A 7 6.79 2.41 -5.57
N LEU A 8 6.33 1.63 -6.54
CA LEU A 8 5.82 2.09 -7.83
C LEU A 8 4.49 1.38 -8.11
N VAL A 9 3.73 1.91 -9.06
CA VAL A 9 2.44 1.35 -9.49
C VAL A 9 2.33 1.43 -11.00
N THR A 10 1.90 0.34 -11.63
CA THR A 10 1.68 0.29 -13.08
C THR A 10 0.36 0.95 -13.46
N GLU A 11 0.20 1.31 -14.74
CA GLU A 11 -1.05 1.91 -15.24
C GLU A 11 -2.25 0.96 -15.09
N GLU A 12 -2.03 -0.35 -15.23
CA GLU A 12 -3.07 -1.37 -15.03
C GLU A 12 -3.49 -1.44 -13.56
N ALA A 13 -2.53 -1.38 -12.63
CA ALA A 13 -2.81 -1.37 -11.20
C ALA A 13 -3.58 -0.11 -10.79
N LYS A 14 -3.26 1.06 -11.36
CA LYS A 14 -4.02 2.31 -11.12
C LYS A 14 -5.50 2.15 -11.44
N LYS A 15 -5.84 1.51 -12.57
CA LYS A 15 -7.24 1.24 -12.96
C LYS A 15 -7.97 0.35 -11.95
N VAL A 16 -7.27 -0.62 -11.36
CA VAL A 16 -7.83 -1.47 -10.30
C VAL A 16 -8.07 -0.64 -9.03
N ILE A 17 -7.13 0.24 -8.66
CA ILE A 17 -7.27 1.14 -7.52
C ILE A 17 -8.48 2.05 -7.71
N ASP A 18 -8.66 2.66 -8.89
CA ASP A 18 -9.81 3.52 -9.16
C ASP A 18 -11.14 2.78 -8.98
N ARG A 19 -11.26 1.58 -9.55
CA ARG A 19 -12.45 0.73 -9.37
C ARG A 19 -12.74 0.41 -7.91
N LEU A 20 -11.70 0.11 -7.13
CA LEU A 20 -11.86 -0.17 -5.70
C LEU A 20 -12.24 1.09 -4.92
N ARG A 21 -11.69 2.26 -5.27
CA ARG A 21 -12.04 3.54 -4.63
C ARG A 21 -13.47 3.96 -4.91
N GLU A 22 -13.97 3.74 -6.12
CA GLU A 22 -15.37 3.99 -6.48
C GLU A 22 -16.34 3.19 -5.58
N ALA A 23 -15.96 1.96 -5.22
CA ALA A 23 -16.78 1.10 -4.38
C ALA A 23 -16.60 1.32 -2.86
N HIS A 24 -15.41 1.74 -2.42
CA HIS A 24 -15.03 1.69 -1.00
C HIS A 24 -14.52 3.02 -0.41
N GLY A 25 -14.34 4.06 -1.22
CA GLY A 25 -13.80 5.36 -0.80
C GLY A 25 -12.28 5.43 -0.81
N GLU A 26 -11.68 6.25 0.05
CA GLU A 26 -10.22 6.34 0.17
C GLU A 26 -9.61 5.01 0.63
N LEU A 27 -8.47 4.64 0.04
CA LEU A 27 -7.80 3.36 0.29
C LEU A 27 -6.39 3.56 0.87
N MET A 28 -5.87 2.50 1.47
CA MET A 28 -4.48 2.35 1.90
C MET A 28 -4.00 0.92 1.65
N PHE A 29 -2.69 0.75 1.52
CA PHE A 29 -2.05 -0.53 1.29
C PHE A 29 -1.10 -0.90 2.43
N HIS A 30 -1.08 -2.18 2.79
CA HIS A 30 -0.12 -2.73 3.75
C HIS A 30 0.42 -4.07 3.25
N GLN A 31 1.71 -4.31 3.41
CA GLN A 31 2.33 -5.59 3.12
C GLN A 31 3.09 -6.10 4.35
N SER A 32 2.65 -7.26 4.86
CA SER A 32 3.01 -7.79 6.18
C SER A 32 4.22 -8.74 6.20
N GLY A 33 4.80 -9.10 5.05
CA GLY A 33 6.05 -9.89 4.99
C GLY A 33 5.96 -11.35 5.45
N GLY A 34 4.75 -11.89 5.68
CA GLY A 34 4.51 -13.28 6.07
C GLY A 34 4.59 -14.30 4.91
N CYS A 35 4.90 -15.56 5.28
CA CYS A 35 5.22 -16.68 4.37
C CYS A 35 4.06 -17.13 3.45
N CYS A 36 2.79 -16.92 3.82
CA CYS A 36 1.65 -17.47 3.07
C CYS A 36 0.83 -16.42 2.29
N ASP A 37 0.65 -15.19 2.81
CA ASP A 37 -0.08 -14.10 2.12
C ASP A 37 0.67 -12.75 2.16
N GLY A 38 1.81 -12.69 2.84
CA GLY A 38 2.48 -11.42 3.15
C GLY A 38 3.47 -10.93 2.09
N SER A 39 3.55 -11.60 0.94
CA SER A 39 4.29 -11.11 -0.24
C SER A 39 3.46 -10.15 -1.09
N SER A 40 2.13 -10.19 -0.98
CA SER A 40 1.23 -9.34 -1.76
C SER A 40 0.78 -8.12 -0.96
N PRO A 41 0.62 -6.95 -1.60
CA PRO A 41 0.02 -5.81 -0.95
C PRO A 41 -1.47 -6.06 -0.68
N MET A 42 -1.85 -5.96 0.59
CA MET A 42 -3.24 -5.98 1.02
C MET A 42 -3.84 -4.57 0.89
N CYS A 43 -5.07 -4.48 0.40
CA CYS A 43 -5.80 -3.23 0.21
C CYS A 43 -6.88 -3.08 1.28
N PHE A 44 -6.90 -1.94 1.96
CA PHE A 44 -7.88 -1.59 3.00
C PHE A 44 -8.48 -0.21 2.73
N ARG A 45 -9.61 0.10 3.35
CA ARG A 45 -10.05 1.50 3.41
C ARG A 45 -9.09 2.29 4.28
N LYS A 46 -8.91 3.57 3.96
CA LYS A 46 -8.02 4.47 4.69
C LYS A 46 -8.42 4.52 6.16
N GLY A 47 -7.47 4.17 7.04
CA GLY A 47 -7.67 4.13 8.48
C GLY A 47 -8.29 2.84 9.04
N GLU A 48 -8.68 1.88 8.20
CA GLU A 48 -9.21 0.58 8.65
C GLU A 48 -8.10 -0.31 9.19
N PHE A 49 -6.96 -0.37 8.50
CA PHE A 49 -5.78 -1.06 8.99
C PHE A 49 -4.97 -0.14 9.92
N ARG A 50 -4.78 -0.56 11.16
CA ARG A 50 -3.97 0.18 12.14
C ARG A 50 -2.50 -0.17 11.98
N THR A 51 -1.72 0.78 11.45
CA THR A 51 -0.26 0.66 11.41
C THR A 51 0.34 0.79 12.81
N GLY A 52 1.34 -0.02 13.12
CA GLY A 52 2.10 0.03 14.36
C GLY A 52 3.46 0.72 14.22
N LEU A 53 4.22 0.77 15.32
CA LEU A 53 5.59 1.34 15.36
C LEU A 53 6.58 0.62 14.43
N SER A 54 6.28 -0.64 14.10
CA SER A 54 7.07 -1.46 13.20
C SER A 54 6.75 -1.20 11.74
N ASP A 55 5.69 -0.46 11.40
CA ASP A 55 5.33 -0.19 10.01
C ASP A 55 5.97 1.11 9.51
N VAL A 56 6.46 1.07 8.27
CA VAL A 56 7.12 2.17 7.59
C VAL A 56 6.30 2.55 6.36
N ARG A 57 5.90 3.83 6.27
CA ARG A 57 5.32 4.37 5.04
C ARG A 57 6.40 4.41 3.95
N LEU A 58 6.26 3.57 2.93
CA LEU A 58 7.20 3.51 1.82
C LEU A 58 7.05 4.70 0.88
N GLY A 59 5.81 5.10 0.65
CA GLY A 59 5.41 6.20 -0.22
C GLY A 59 3.90 6.20 -0.44
N GLU A 60 3.51 6.79 -1.56
CA GLU A 60 2.12 6.87 -2.03
C GLU A 60 2.03 6.30 -3.44
N ILE A 61 1.00 5.51 -3.72
CA ILE A 61 0.68 5.00 -5.05
C ILE A 61 -0.73 5.43 -5.43
N HIS A 62 -0.87 6.19 -6.51
CA HIS A 62 -2.18 6.62 -7.03
C HIS A 62 -3.10 7.25 -5.97
N GLY A 63 -2.54 8.08 -5.07
CA GLY A 63 -3.28 8.71 -3.98
C GLY A 63 -3.53 7.83 -2.75
N CYS A 64 -2.92 6.64 -2.68
CA CYS A 64 -3.06 5.70 -1.57
C CYS A 64 -1.73 5.50 -0.84
N ASP A 65 -1.75 5.61 0.49
CA ASP A 65 -0.57 5.36 1.32
C ASP A 65 -0.17 3.87 1.28
N PHE A 66 1.13 3.60 1.16
CA PHE A 66 1.68 2.24 1.15
C PHE A 66 2.62 2.00 2.33
N TYR A 67 2.32 0.99 3.13
CA TYR A 67 3.07 0.63 4.34
C TYR A 67 3.67 -0.77 4.24
N MET A 68 4.84 -0.96 4.83
CA MET A 68 5.49 -2.26 5.02
C MET A 68 6.10 -2.37 6.42
N SER A 69 6.21 -3.58 6.94
CA SER A 69 6.99 -3.83 8.15
C SER A 69 8.45 -3.42 7.95
N ARG A 70 9.08 -2.82 8.97
CA ARG A 70 10.48 -2.41 9.01
C ARG A 70 11.45 -3.56 8.79
N SER A 71 11.06 -4.78 9.12
CA SER A 71 11.88 -5.98 8.99
C SER A 71 11.94 -6.55 7.56
N GLN A 72 11.45 -5.81 6.58
CA GLN A 72 11.38 -6.19 5.16
C GLN A 72 12.12 -5.17 4.29
#